data_AF-K7EZ93-F1
#
_entry.id   AF-K7EZ93-F1
#
_cell.length_a   1.000
_cell.length_b   1.000
_cell.length_c   1.000
_cell.angle_alpha   90.00
_cell.angle_beta   90.00
_cell.angle_gamma   90.00
#
_symmetry.space_group_name_H-M   'P 1'
#
loop_
_entity.id
_entity.type
_entity.pdbx_description
1 polymer ?
#
loop_
_entity_poly.entity_id
_entity_poly.type
_entity_poly.pdbx_seq_one_letter_code
_entity_poly.pdbx_strand_id
1 'polypeptide(L)'
;MELEGVFRHLEAIFNLTLVPRILILLGGNAMSPKELYEINLEGISVGNAEESLQTPTCVRKLFHSLFLADVFSELQVVPAMGTIVMVQGHRDCGIDWFRPKLNYKVPTRGRKLTVNLSCGGNSSTNPSNQQGMTSAWDSYIWFQAPVTLKGFHE
;
A
#
# COMPACT_ATOMS: atom_id res chain seq x y z
N MET A 1 -15.50 -11.51 -8.88
CA MET A 1 -15.85 -10.32 -9.68
C MET A 1 -15.41 -8.99 -9.07
N GLU A 2 -15.86 -8.55 -7.88
CA GLU A 2 -15.46 -7.22 -7.35
C GLU A 2 -13.95 -7.14 -7.02
N LEU A 3 -13.38 -8.20 -6.44
CA LEU A 3 -11.96 -8.29 -6.10
C LEU A 3 -11.06 -8.26 -7.34
N GLU A 4 -11.40 -9.02 -8.39
CA GLU A 4 -10.70 -8.99 -9.67
C GLU A 4 -10.73 -7.59 -10.31
N GLY A 5 -11.85 -6.89 -10.18
CA GLY A 5 -11.98 -5.50 -10.60
C GLY A 5 -10.99 -4.59 -9.88
N VAL A 6 -10.86 -4.73 -8.56
CA VAL A 6 -9.87 -3.97 -7.77
C VAL A 6 -8.44 -4.28 -8.23
N PHE A 7 -8.09 -5.56 -8.43
CA PHE A 7 -6.74 -5.94 -8.87
C PHE A 7 -6.38 -5.36 -10.25
N ARG A 8 -7.31 -5.41 -11.21
CA ARG A 8 -7.10 -4.82 -12.54
C ARG A 8 -6.82 -3.30 -12.46
N HIS A 9 -7.55 -2.57 -11.62
CA HIS A 9 -7.34 -1.13 -11.49
C HIS A 9 -6.10 -0.80 -10.65
N LEU A 10 -5.69 -1.69 -9.73
CA LEU A 10 -4.39 -1.59 -9.07
C LEU A 10 -3.26 -1.71 -10.11
N GLU A 11 -3.29 -2.73 -10.97
CA GLU A 11 -2.31 -2.85 -12.07
C GLU A 11 -2.28 -1.58 -12.95
N ALA A 12 -3.46 -1.02 -13.28
CA ALA A 12 -3.55 0.21 -14.04
C ALA A 12 -2.86 1.40 -13.36
N ILE A 13 -3.10 1.64 -12.06
CA ILE A 13 -2.46 2.78 -11.38
C ILE A 13 -0.94 2.59 -11.23
N PHE A 14 -0.47 1.36 -10.97
CA PHE A 14 0.95 1.05 -10.92
C PHE A 14 1.67 1.29 -12.27
N ASN A 15 0.95 1.17 -13.39
CA ASN A 15 1.49 1.51 -14.72
C ASN A 15 1.48 3.01 -15.03
N LEU A 16 0.63 3.79 -14.35
CA LEU A 16 0.48 5.23 -14.59
C LEU A 16 1.37 6.09 -13.69
N THR A 17 1.70 5.62 -12.49
CA THR A 17 2.48 6.39 -11.51
C THR A 17 3.15 5.47 -10.50
N LEU A 18 4.22 5.96 -9.87
CA LEU A 18 4.77 5.30 -8.69
C LEU A 18 3.72 5.28 -7.58
N VAL A 19 3.75 4.23 -6.75
CA VAL A 19 2.81 4.09 -5.62
C VAL A 19 3.65 4.01 -4.35
N PRO A 20 3.82 5.11 -3.59
CA PRO A 20 4.66 5.10 -2.39
C PRO A 20 4.01 4.33 -1.24
N ARG A 21 2.68 4.40 -1.09
CA ARG A 21 1.97 3.76 0.03
C ARG A 21 0.61 3.23 -0.38
N ILE A 22 0.22 2.13 0.25
CA ILE A 22 -1.08 1.47 0.09
C ILE A 22 -1.68 1.24 1.47
N LEU A 23 -2.99 1.47 1.59
CA LEU A 23 -3.77 1.15 2.79
C LEU A 23 -4.85 0.13 2.44
N ILE A 24 -4.98 -0.86 3.30
CA ILE A 24 -6.07 -1.83 3.29
C ILE A 24 -6.82 -1.64 4.60
N LEU A 25 -8.06 -1.17 4.49
CA LEU A 25 -8.89 -0.76 5.62
C LEU A 25 -10.06 -1.72 5.75
N LEU A 26 -10.22 -2.38 6.90
CA LEU A 26 -11.29 -3.34 7.13
C LEU A 26 -12.27 -2.81 8.17
N GLY A 27 -13.56 -2.93 7.87
CA GLY A 27 -14.66 -2.51 8.73
C GLY A 27 -14.74 -0.99 8.92
N GLY A 28 -15.88 -0.50 9.44
CA GLY A 28 -16.06 0.93 9.65
C GLY A 28 -16.08 1.72 8.34
N ASN A 29 -15.28 2.78 8.25
CA ASN A 29 -15.12 3.60 7.05
C ASN A 29 -13.67 4.08 6.87
N ALA A 30 -13.35 4.75 5.76
CA ALA A 30 -11.99 5.18 5.45
C ALA A 30 -11.34 6.06 6.55
N MET A 31 -12.11 6.89 7.24
CA MET A 31 -11.60 7.79 8.28
C MET A 31 -11.47 7.12 9.66
N SER A 32 -12.19 6.02 9.88
CA SER A 32 -12.26 5.30 11.16
C SER A 32 -12.45 3.80 10.89
N PRO A 33 -11.41 3.11 10.37
CA PRO A 33 -11.45 1.68 10.13
C PRO A 33 -11.43 0.91 11.45
N LYS A 34 -11.94 -0.33 11.45
CA LYS A 34 -11.72 -1.24 12.59
C LYS A 34 -10.28 -1.74 12.58
N GLU A 35 -9.77 -2.07 11.38
CA GLU A 35 -8.41 -2.54 11.17
C GLU A 35 -7.78 -1.83 9.96
N LEU A 36 -6.50 -1.49 10.08
CA LEU A 36 -5.72 -0.81 9.07
C LEU A 36 -4.39 -1.52 8.88
N TYR A 37 -4.13 -1.91 7.64
CA TYR A 37 -2.86 -2.47 7.18
C TYR A 37 -2.23 -1.50 6.18
N GLU A 38 -0.96 -1.21 6.36
CA GLU A 38 -0.21 -0.31 5.50
C GLU A 38 0.94 -1.06 4.82
N ILE A 39 1.10 -0.85 3.52
CA ILE A 39 2.29 -1.27 2.76
C ILE A 39 3.00 0.00 2.32
N ASN A 40 4.21 0.20 2.84
CA ASN A 40 5.07 1.33 2.53
C ASN A 40 6.17 0.89 1.54
N LEU A 41 6.16 1.50 0.36
CA LEU A 41 7.01 1.26 -0.79
C LEU A 41 7.99 2.41 -1.04
N GLU A 42 7.99 3.47 -0.20
CA GLU A 42 8.86 4.65 -0.36
C GLU A 42 10.36 4.30 -0.36
N GLY A 43 10.74 3.22 0.32
CA GLY A 43 12.13 2.74 0.39
C GLY A 43 12.57 1.90 -0.80
N ILE A 44 11.70 1.63 -1.77
CA ILE A 44 12.04 0.85 -2.97
C ILE A 44 12.73 1.75 -3.98
N SER A 45 13.95 1.37 -4.36
CA SER A 45 14.68 2.00 -5.46
C SER A 45 14.07 1.61 -6.81
N VAL A 46 13.70 2.59 -7.62
CA VAL A 46 13.31 2.39 -9.03
C VAL A 46 14.59 2.36 -9.86
N GLY A 47 15.02 1.17 -10.26
CA GLY A 47 16.23 0.95 -11.07
C GLY A 47 15.91 0.27 -12.40
N ASN A 48 16.94 0.02 -13.20
CA ASN A 48 16.81 -0.70 -14.46
C ASN A 48 16.55 -2.19 -14.19
N ALA A 49 15.81 -2.86 -15.08
CA ALA A 49 15.36 -4.25 -14.89
C ALA A 49 16.52 -5.25 -14.65
N GLU A 50 17.72 -4.96 -15.17
CA GLU A 50 18.92 -5.79 -15.02
C GLU A 50 19.46 -5.83 -13.58
N GLU A 51 19.20 -4.80 -12.78
CA GLU A 51 19.63 -4.70 -11.38
C GLU A 51 18.54 -5.15 -10.39
N SER A 52 17.34 -5.48 -10.90
CA SER A 52 16.22 -5.87 -10.06
C SER A 52 16.28 -7.35 -9.69
N LEU A 53 16.02 -7.63 -8.41
CA LEU A 53 15.71 -8.98 -7.97
C LEU A 53 14.45 -9.50 -8.67
N GLN A 54 14.39 -10.82 -8.87
CA GLN A 54 13.22 -11.49 -9.40
C GLN A 54 12.02 -11.33 -8.44
N THR A 55 10.89 -10.84 -8.95
CA THR A 55 9.67 -10.60 -8.16
C THR A 55 9.25 -11.79 -7.29
N PRO A 56 9.26 -13.05 -7.77
CA PRO A 56 8.89 -14.20 -6.93
C PRO A 56 9.79 -14.36 -5.69
N THR A 57 11.08 -14.02 -5.79
CA THR A 57 12.02 -14.06 -4.66
C THR A 57 11.68 -13.01 -3.62
N CYS A 58 11.38 -11.78 -4.05
CA CYS A 58 10.97 -10.69 -3.17
C CYS A 58 9.65 -11.00 -2.46
N VAL A 59 8.66 -11.52 -3.19
CA VAL A 59 7.36 -11.92 -2.64
C VAL A 59 7.53 -13.03 -1.60
N ARG A 60 8.34 -14.06 -1.89
CA ARG A 60 8.63 -15.13 -0.93
C ARG A 60 9.29 -14.60 0.33
N LYS A 61 10.29 -13.72 0.21
CA LYS A 61 10.97 -13.10 1.36
C LYS A 61 10.00 -12.27 2.20
N LEU A 62 9.12 -11.50 1.54
CA LEU A 62 8.09 -10.71 2.21
C LEU A 62 7.16 -11.62 3.03
N PHE A 63 6.54 -12.62 2.42
CA PHE A 63 5.62 -13.51 3.12
C PHE A 63 6.31 -14.34 4.21
N HIS A 64 7.55 -14.78 3.98
CA HIS A 64 8.34 -15.45 5.02
C HIS A 64 8.59 -14.54 6.22
N SER A 65 8.88 -13.25 5.99
CA SER A 65 9.09 -12.28 7.07
C SER A 65 7.79 -12.02 7.85
N LEU A 66 6.65 -11.93 7.14
CA LEU A 66 5.33 -11.80 7.78
C LEU A 66 4.98 -13.01 8.63
N PHE A 67 5.28 -14.22 8.14
CA PHE A 67 5.05 -15.46 8.86
C PHE A 67 5.88 -15.54 10.15
N LEU A 68 7.18 -15.26 10.07
CA LEU A 68 8.05 -15.26 11.25
C LEU A 68 7.69 -14.20 12.29
N ALA A 69 7.09 -13.09 11.86
CA ALA A 69 6.64 -12.02 12.74
C ALA A 69 5.29 -12.29 13.40
N ASP A 70 4.61 -13.40 13.05
CA ASP A 70 3.34 -13.86 13.66
C ASP A 70 2.25 -12.77 13.73
N VAL A 71 2.15 -11.97 12.66
CA VAL A 71 1.36 -10.73 12.61
C VAL A 71 -0.16 -10.93 12.53
N PHE A 72 -0.63 -12.17 12.40
CA PHE A 72 -2.04 -12.56 12.28
C PHE A 72 -2.42 -13.61 13.33
N SER A 73 -1.91 -13.46 14.56
CA SER A 73 -2.06 -14.42 15.67
C SER A 73 -3.36 -14.29 16.45
N GLU A 74 -4.31 -13.47 15.98
CA GLU A 74 -5.58 -13.29 16.69
C GLU A 74 -6.42 -14.57 16.68
N LEU A 75 -6.70 -15.09 17.88
CA LEU A 75 -7.54 -16.29 18.06
C LEU A 75 -9.04 -16.02 17.88
N GLN A 76 -9.44 -14.75 17.92
CA GLN A 76 -10.84 -14.37 17.81
C GLN A 76 -11.27 -14.38 16.34
N VAL A 77 -12.35 -15.11 16.05
CA VAL A 77 -12.99 -15.07 14.73
C VAL A 77 -13.53 -13.66 14.49
N VAL A 78 -13.01 -13.01 13.46
CA VAL A 78 -13.43 -11.69 13.03
C VAL A 78 -14.64 -11.84 12.10
N PRO A 79 -15.70 -11.02 12.23
CA PRO A 79 -16.85 -11.11 11.32
C PRO A 79 -16.45 -10.71 9.90
N ALA A 80 -17.25 -11.11 8.91
CA ALA A 80 -17.14 -10.60 7.56
C ALA A 80 -17.25 -9.06 7.56
N MET A 81 -16.21 -8.38 7.07
CA MET A 81 -16.13 -6.92 7.04
C MET A 81 -16.03 -6.42 5.60
N GLY A 82 -16.43 -5.17 5.40
CA GLY A 82 -16.13 -4.45 4.17
C GLY A 82 -14.67 -3.99 4.17
N THR A 83 -14.01 -4.13 3.03
CA THR A 83 -12.61 -3.73 2.81
C THR A 83 -12.55 -2.58 1.82
N ILE A 84 -11.86 -1.50 2.20
CA ILE A 84 -11.57 -0.33 1.37
C ILE A 84 -10.08 -0.34 1.06
N VAL A 85 -9.74 -0.21 -0.22
CA VAL A 85 -8.35 -0.08 -0.69
C VAL A 85 -8.08 1.38 -1.01
N MET A 86 -6.99 1.91 -0.48
CA MET A 86 -6.47 3.23 -0.81
C MET A 86 -5.02 3.14 -1.27
N VAL A 87 -4.66 3.97 -2.24
CA VAL A 87 -3.33 4.02 -2.84
C VAL A 87 -2.90 5.46 -2.96
N GLN A 88 -1.61 5.74 -2.77
CA GLN A 88 -1.05 7.02 -3.16
C GLN A 88 -0.60 6.99 -4.62
N GLY A 89 -0.78 8.09 -5.32
CA GLY A 89 -0.30 8.28 -6.68
C GLY A 89 -0.10 9.76 -6.97
N HIS A 90 0.67 10.06 -8.02
CA HIS A 90 0.84 11.44 -8.45
C HIS A 90 -0.53 12.05 -8.80
N ARG A 91 -0.80 13.28 -8.33
CA ARG A 91 -2.10 13.96 -8.51
C ARG A 91 -2.59 14.03 -9.96
N ASP A 92 -1.65 14.07 -10.91
CA ASP A 92 -1.92 14.20 -12.35
C ASP A 92 -1.69 12.89 -13.12
N CYS A 93 -1.71 11.71 -12.47
CA CYS A 93 -1.46 10.42 -13.12
C CYS A 93 -2.55 9.95 -14.10
N GLY A 94 -3.68 10.65 -14.17
CA GLY A 94 -4.75 10.37 -15.13
C GLY A 94 -5.61 9.13 -14.81
N ILE A 95 -5.48 8.53 -13.62
CA ILE A 95 -6.36 7.45 -13.17
C ILE A 95 -7.79 7.97 -12.99
N ASP A 96 -8.78 7.27 -13.54
CA ASP A 96 -10.19 7.69 -13.55
C ASP A 96 -11.08 6.87 -12.59
N TRP A 97 -10.72 5.61 -12.38
CA TRP A 97 -11.48 4.68 -11.57
C TRP A 97 -11.36 4.95 -10.07
N PHE A 98 -10.13 5.12 -9.58
CA PHE A 98 -9.92 5.51 -8.19
C PHE A 98 -10.32 6.98 -7.96
N ARG A 99 -10.97 7.25 -6.82
CA ARG A 99 -11.43 8.60 -6.48
C ARG A 99 -10.41 9.35 -5.63
N PRO A 100 -9.97 10.55 -6.03
CA PRO A 100 -9.02 11.33 -5.25
C PRO A 100 -9.64 11.78 -3.92
N LYS A 101 -8.82 11.79 -2.86
CA LYS A 101 -9.17 12.18 -1.50
C LYS A 101 -8.14 13.18 -0.95
N LEU A 102 -8.22 14.42 -1.45
CA LEU A 102 -7.25 15.50 -1.16
C LEU A 102 -7.09 15.82 0.33
N ASN A 103 -8.15 15.66 1.11
CA ASN A 103 -8.17 15.98 2.55
C ASN A 103 -8.01 14.74 3.45
N TYR A 104 -7.70 13.58 2.87
CA TYR A 104 -7.57 12.36 3.65
C TYR A 104 -6.34 12.41 4.55
N LYS A 105 -6.54 12.01 5.80
CA LYS A 105 -5.47 11.80 6.78
C LYS A 105 -5.50 10.35 7.22
N VAL A 106 -4.34 9.71 7.23
CA VAL A 106 -4.24 8.31 7.63
C VAL A 106 -4.70 8.16 9.08
N PRO A 107 -5.68 7.28 9.37
CA PRO A 107 -6.14 7.02 10.72
C PRO A 107 -5.01 6.53 11.62
N THR A 108 -4.99 7.02 12.86
CA THR A 108 -4.06 6.56 13.90
C THR A 108 -4.60 5.37 14.69
N ARG A 109 -5.92 5.21 14.74
CA ARG A 109 -6.60 4.08 15.40
C ARG A 109 -6.82 2.93 14.40
N GLY A 110 -6.91 1.72 14.94
CA GLY A 110 -7.15 0.50 14.15
C GLY A 110 -5.91 -0.02 13.40
N ARG A 111 -4.75 0.63 13.51
CA ARG A 111 -3.51 0.16 12.87
C ARG A 111 -3.10 -1.20 13.43
N LYS A 112 -3.07 -2.21 12.56
CA LYS A 112 -2.66 -3.58 12.86
C LYS A 112 -1.23 -3.85 12.42
N LEU A 113 -0.87 -3.41 11.21
CA LEU A 113 0.43 -3.70 10.64
C LEU A 113 0.90 -2.59 9.69
N THR A 114 2.21 -2.37 9.65
CA THR A 114 2.87 -1.57 8.62
C THR A 114 4.05 -2.35 8.07
N VAL A 115 3.99 -2.70 6.79
CA VAL A 115 5.03 -3.41 6.05
C VAL A 115 5.90 -2.37 5.35
N ASN A 116 7.13 -2.17 5.82
CA ASN A 116 8.09 -1.27 5.18
C ASN A 116 9.00 -2.07 4.25
N LEU A 117 8.99 -1.72 2.96
CA LEU A 117 9.85 -2.31 1.94
C LEU A 117 11.00 -1.34 1.61
N SER A 118 12.22 -1.87 1.63
CA SER A 118 13.43 -1.09 1.37
C SER A 118 14.47 -1.93 0.61
N CYS A 119 15.16 -1.30 -0.34
CA CYS A 119 16.31 -1.91 -1.02
C CYS A 119 17.61 -1.59 -0.28
N GLY A 120 18.35 -2.63 0.13
CA GLY A 120 19.65 -2.48 0.79
C GLY A 120 20.76 -2.22 -0.21
N GLY A 121 20.88 -0.97 -0.68
CA GLY A 121 22.09 -0.50 -1.37
C GLY A 121 23.04 0.13 -0.37
N ASN A 122 24.34 -0.13 -0.48
CA ASN A 122 25.36 0.69 0.18
C ASN A 122 25.24 2.11 -0.38
N SER A 123 24.48 2.97 0.30
CA SER A 123 24.52 4.40 0.04
C SER A 123 25.87 4.94 0.51
N SER A 124 26.91 4.78 -0.29
CA SER A 124 28.00 5.76 -0.31
C SER A 124 27.47 7.04 -0.94
N THR A 125 26.54 7.70 -0.27
CA THR A 125 26.04 9.03 -0.62
C THR A 125 25.50 9.71 0.63
N ASN A 126 26.25 10.72 1.05
CA ASN A 126 25.93 11.88 1.86
C ASN A 126 24.51 11.97 2.48
N PRO A 127 24.39 12.32 3.77
CA PRO A 127 23.11 12.51 4.47
C PRO A 127 22.22 13.65 3.92
N SER A 128 22.66 14.36 2.87
CA SER A 128 21.92 15.42 2.19
C SER A 128 20.77 14.94 1.29
N ASN A 129 20.74 13.66 0.88
CA ASN A 129 19.68 13.13 -0.01
C ASN A 129 18.39 12.71 0.73
N GLN A 130 18.41 12.63 2.07
CA GLN A 130 17.21 12.31 2.84
C GLN A 130 16.20 13.47 2.85
N GLN A 131 16.66 14.70 2.64
CA GLN A 131 15.79 15.90 2.60
C GLN A 131 15.03 16.04 1.27
N GLY A 132 15.50 15.40 0.20
CA GLY A 132 14.86 15.44 -1.13
C GLY A 132 13.78 14.36 -1.33
N MET A 133 13.77 13.31 -0.50
CA MET A 133 12.78 12.23 -0.59
C MET A 133 11.41 12.67 -0.05
N THR A 134 11.38 13.53 0.97
CA THR A 134 10.13 14.11 1.49
C THR A 134 9.46 15.02 0.48
N SER A 135 10.24 15.79 -0.31
CA SER A 135 9.67 16.65 -1.36
C SER A 135 9.24 15.88 -2.62
N ALA A 136 9.78 14.68 -2.85
CA ALA A 136 9.40 13.85 -4.00
C ALA A 136 7.93 13.43 -3.98
N TRP A 137 7.33 13.31 -2.80
CA TRP A 137 5.95 12.86 -2.62
C TRP A 137 4.95 13.99 -2.35
N ASP A 138 5.36 15.26 -2.39
CA ASP A 138 4.49 16.42 -2.13
C ASP A 138 3.32 16.52 -3.11
N SER A 139 3.53 16.08 -4.35
CA SER A 139 2.49 16.02 -5.40
C SER A 139 1.63 14.76 -5.34
N TYR A 140 1.83 13.88 -4.36
CA TYR A 140 1.13 12.61 -4.26
C TYR A 140 -0.07 12.73 -3.33
N ILE A 141 -1.22 12.25 -3.80
CA ILE A 141 -2.48 12.30 -3.07
C ILE A 141 -3.04 10.90 -2.86
N TRP A 142 -3.94 10.77 -1.90
CA TRP A 142 -4.66 9.52 -1.68
C TRP A 142 -5.78 9.34 -2.70
N PHE A 143 -5.87 8.13 -3.22
CA PHE A 143 -6.89 7.66 -4.13
C PHE A 143 -7.60 6.48 -3.46
N GLN A 144 -8.94 6.47 -3.45
CA GLN A 144 -9.76 5.42 -2.84
C GLN A 144 -10.51 4.64 -3.91
N ALA A 145 -10.54 3.31 -3.78
CA ALA A 145 -11.41 2.48 -4.61
C ALA A 145 -12.87 2.93 -4.46
N PRO A 146 -13.64 3.04 -5.56
CA PRO A 146 -15.05 3.44 -5.51
C PRO A 146 -15.97 2.35 -4.96
N VAL A 147 -15.48 1.11 -4.83
CA VAL A 147 -16.20 -0.05 -4.31
C VAL A 147 -15.64 -0.47 -2.95
N THR A 148 -16.51 -1.01 -2.09
CA THR A 148 -16.12 -1.67 -0.84
C THR A 148 -16.26 -3.17 -1.02
N LEU A 149 -15.15 -3.89 -0.94
CA LEU A 149 -15.12 -5.34 -1.08
C LEU A 149 -15.77 -6.00 0.14
N LYS A 150 -16.79 -6.83 -0.04
CA LYS A 150 -17.39 -7.55 1.08
C LYS A 150 -16.69 -8.89 1.31
N GLY A 151 -16.25 -9.13 2.54
CA GLY A 151 -15.87 -10.48 2.97
C GLY A 151 -17.06 -11.42 2.95
N PHE A 152 -16.83 -12.69 2.65
CA PHE A 152 -17.82 -13.75 2.73
C PHE A 152 -17.13 -15.02 3.26
N HIS A 153 -17.91 -15.85 3.94
CA HIS A 153 -17.53 -17.19 4.38
C HIS A 153 -18.69 -18.12 4.01
N GLU A 154 -18.41 -19.29 3.46
CA GLU A 154 -19.40 -20.35 3.21
C GLU A 154 -19.56 -21.26 4.43
#